data_AF-R8YUM3-F1
#
_entry.id   AF-R8YUM3-F1
#
_cell.length_a   1.000
_cell.length_b   1.000
_cell.length_c   1.000
_cell.angle_alpha   90.00
_cell.angle_beta   90.00
_cell.angle_gamma   90.00
#
_symmetry.space_group_name_H-M   'P 1'
#
loop_
_entity.id
_entity.type
_entity.pdbx_description
1 polymer ?
#
loop_
_entity_poly.entity_id
_entity_poly.type
_entity_poly.pdbx_seq_one_letter_code
_entity_poly.pdbx_strand_id
1 'polypeptide(L)' 'MTLKEKILFLTSTRGFTQQQVSEETGIEQSSVSRILNNTQKNIGYEKGVALDAFVNREKKNVQSKTS' A
#
# COMPACT_ATOMS: atom_id res chain seq x y z
N MET A 1 8.65 -0.18 -7.53
CA MET A 1 7.97 -1.16 -6.64
C MET A 1 6.77 -1.73 -7.37
N THR A 2 6.56 -3.03 -7.33
CA THR A 2 5.32 -3.71 -7.76
C THR A 2 4.16 -3.42 -6.79
N LEU A 3 2.91 -3.75 -7.15
CA LEU A 3 1.76 -3.60 -6.23
C LEU A 3 1.98 -4.36 -4.92
N LYS A 4 2.48 -5.60 -5.02
CA LYS A 4 2.78 -6.43 -3.84
C LYS A 4 3.87 -5.82 -2.98
N GLU A 5 4.97 -5.34 -3.56
CA GLU A 5 6.04 -4.68 -2.82
C GLU A 5 5.54 -3.41 -2.10
N LYS A 6 4.68 -2.63 -2.75
CA LYS A 6 4.07 -1.43 -2.15
C LYS A 6 3.21 -1.79 -0.94
N ILE A 7 2.34 -2.79 -1.06
CA ILE A 7 1.48 -3.24 0.03
C ILE A 7 2.32 -3.85 1.16
N LEU A 8 3.31 -4.69 0.85
CA LEU A 8 4.21 -5.27 1.85
C LEU A 8 4.98 -4.19 2.62
N PHE A 9 5.43 -3.13 1.95
CA PHE A 9 6.06 -2.00 2.64
C PHE A 9 5.10 -1.37 3.66
N LEU A 10 3.84 -1.13 3.28
CA LEU A 10 2.85 -0.55 4.19
C LEU A 10 2.51 -1.51 5.34
N THR A 11 2.30 -2.80 5.06
CA THR A 11 1.85 -3.74 6.10
C THR A 11 2.99 -4.23 6.99
N SER A 12 4.10 -4.64 6.39
CA SER A 12 5.21 -5.29 7.09
C SER A 12 6.24 -4.29 7.62
N THR A 13 6.48 -3.19 6.91
CA THR A 13 7.48 -2.18 7.35
C THR A 13 6.84 -1.06 8.18
N ARG A 14 5.61 -0.65 7.84
CA ARG A 14 4.91 0.44 8.54
C ARG A 14 3.87 -0.01 9.55
N GLY A 15 3.52 -1.30 9.56
CA GLY A 15 2.59 -1.88 10.51
C GLY A 15 1.11 -1.56 10.22
N PHE A 16 0.78 -1.07 9.01
CA PHE A 16 -0.62 -0.88 8.63
C PHE A 16 -1.32 -2.23 8.46
N THR A 17 -2.58 -2.31 8.86
CA THR A 17 -3.42 -3.48 8.56
C THR A 17 -3.88 -3.44 7.10
N GLN A 18 -4.30 -4.57 6.56
CA GLN A 18 -4.87 -4.61 5.20
C GLN A 18 -6.15 -3.77 5.09
N GLN A 19 -6.89 -3.62 6.20
CA GLN A 19 -8.07 -2.74 6.26
C GLN A 19 -7.66 -1.27 6.16
N GLN A 20 -6.61 -0.83 6.87
CA GLN A 20 -6.12 0.55 6.77
C GLN A 20 -5.61 0.87 5.36
N VAL A 21 -4.92 -0.08 4.72
CA VAL A 21 -4.53 0.07 3.30
C VAL A 21 -5.78 0.22 2.42
N SER A 22 -6.84 -0.52 2.70
CA SER A 22 -8.10 -0.41 1.95
C SER A 22 -8.76 0.95 2.10
N GLU A 23 -8.85 1.45 3.33
CA GLU A 23 -9.46 2.75 3.65
C GLU A 23 -8.68 3.91 3.00
N GLU A 24 -7.34 3.86 3.03
CA GLU A 24 -6.49 4.92 2.48
C GLU A 24 -6.41 4.93 0.94
N THR A 25 -6.56 3.76 0.29
CA THR A 25 -6.31 3.62 -1.15
C THR A 25 -7.57 3.34 -1.98
N GLY A 26 -8.68 3.00 -1.34
CA GLY A 26 -9.89 2.52 -1.99
C GLY A 26 -9.75 1.13 -2.65
N ILE A 27 -8.62 0.44 -2.45
CA ILE A 27 -8.44 -0.96 -2.85
C ILE A 27 -9.17 -1.80 -1.81
N GLU A 28 -10.19 -2.56 -2.21
CA GLU A 28 -10.89 -3.45 -1.29
C GLU A 28 -9.90 -4.34 -0.52
N GLN A 29 -10.12 -4.52 0.79
CA GLN A 29 -9.26 -5.36 1.61
C GLN A 29 -9.12 -6.79 1.04
N SER A 30 -10.16 -7.33 0.43
CA SER A 30 -10.12 -8.62 -0.28
C SER A 30 -9.13 -8.61 -1.46
N SER A 31 -9.04 -7.48 -2.18
CA SER A 31 -8.11 -7.26 -3.28
C SER A 31 -6.69 -7.07 -2.75
N VAL A 32 -6.50 -6.35 -1.65
CA VAL A 32 -5.21 -6.24 -0.93
C VAL A 32 -4.69 -7.64 -0.59
N SER A 33 -5.53 -8.49 0.01
CA SER A 33 -5.19 -9.88 0.33
C SER A 33 -4.81 -10.69 -0.91
N ARG A 34 -5.58 -10.59 -2.00
CA ARG A 34 -5.28 -11.29 -3.28
C ARG A 34 -3.95 -10.84 -3.90
N ILE A 35 -3.62 -9.55 -3.82
CA ILE A 35 -2.33 -9.04 -4.31
C ILE A 35 -1.17 -9.59 -3.47
N LEU A 36 -1.31 -9.62 -2.13
CA LEU A 36 -0.31 -10.21 -1.25
C LEU A 36 -0.10 -11.71 -1.52
N ASN A 37 -1.17 -12.42 -1.86
CA ASN A 37 -1.15 -13.85 -2.22
C ASN A 37 -0.82 -14.10 -3.70
N ASN A 38 -0.41 -13.09 -4.48
CA ASN A 38 -0.11 -13.17 -5.91
C ASN A 38 -1.27 -13.65 -6.83
N THR A 39 -2.51 -13.67 -6.35
CA THR A 39 -3.69 -14.11 -7.13
C THR A 39 -4.32 -12.97 -7.92
N GLN A 40 -3.96 -11.72 -7.62
CA GLN A 40 -4.34 -10.54 -8.40
C GLN A 40 -3.09 -9.69 -8.70
N LYS A 41 -2.91 -9.31 -9.96
CA LYS A 41 -1.70 -8.60 -10.44
C LYS A 41 -1.97 -7.15 -10.88
N ASN A 42 -3.24 -6.74 -10.96
CA ASN A 42 -3.66 -5.43 -11.44
C ASN A 42 -4.77 -4.86 -10.55
N ILE A 43 -4.92 -3.54 -10.57
CA ILE A 43 -6.00 -2.77 -9.93
C ILE A 43 -6.36 -1.62 -10.86
N GLY A 44 -7.50 -0.96 -10.61
CA GLY A 44 -7.86 0.26 -11.33
C GLY A 44 -6.78 1.33 -11.19
N TYR A 45 -6.58 2.12 -12.25
CA TYR A 45 -5.52 3.13 -12.31
C TYR A 45 -5.56 4.10 -11.11
N GLU A 46 -6.73 4.65 -10.79
CA GLU A 46 -6.92 5.58 -9.67
C GLU A 46 -6.48 4.99 -8.33
N LYS A 47 -6.79 3.71 -8.09
CA LYS A 47 -6.38 2.99 -6.88
C LYS A 47 -4.86 2.76 -6.85
N GLY A 48 -4.25 2.56 -8.02
CA GLY A 48 -2.79 2.50 -8.16
C GLY A 48 -2.12 3.83 -7.79
N VAL A 49 -2.67 4.93 -8.28
CA VAL A 49 -2.21 6.29 -7.94
C VAL A 49 -2.35 6.56 -6.44
N ALA A 50 -3.48 6.19 -5.84
CA ALA A 50 -3.71 6.33 -4.39
C ALA A 50 -2.71 5.51 -3.56
N LEU A 51 -2.43 4.26 -3.97
CA LEU A 51 -1.41 3.42 -3.34
C LEU A 51 -0.01 4.03 -3.45
N ASP A 52 0.34 4.59 -4.60
CA ASP A 52 1.62 5.29 -4.79
C ASP A 52 1.75 6.53 -3.90
N ALA A 53 0.69 7.35 -3.82
CA ALA A 53 0.63 8.50 -2.94
C ALA A 53 0.81 8.10 -1.46
N PHE A 54 0.14 7.03 -1.02
CA PHE A 54 0.25 6.54 0.35
C PHE A 54 1.68 6.03 0.64
N VAL A 55 2.27 5.21 -0.23
CA VAL A 55 3.65 4.75 -0.06
C VAL A 55 4.63 5.93 0.00
N ASN A 56 4.46 6.93 -0.86
CA ASN A 56 5.34 8.09 -0.90
C ASN A 56 5.20 8.97 0.37
N ARG A 57 3.98 9.13 0.89
CA ARG A 57 3.73 9.80 2.17
C ARG A 57 4.50 9.12 3.30
N GLU A 58 4.35 7.80 3.40
CA GLU A 58 4.99 7.05 4.48
C GLU A 58 6.51 7.04 4.33
N LYS A 59 7.05 6.93 3.11
CA LYS A 59 8.49 7.08 2.86
C LYS A 59 9.05 8.40 3.38
N LYS A 60 8.38 9.53 3.09
CA LYS A 60 8.80 10.86 3.55
C LYS A 60 8.75 11.01 5.08
N ASN A 61 7.83 10.32 5.74
CA ASN A 61 7.69 10.35 7.20
C ASN A 61 8.87 9.70 7.96
N VAL A 62 9.79 9.00 7.26
CA VAL A 62 11.10 8.59 7.83
C VAL A 62 12.11 9.72 7.83
N GLN A 63 12.04 10.66 6.89
CA GLN A 63 13.04 11.72 6.74
C GLN A 63 12.91 12.80 7.84
N SER A 64 11.73 12.98 8.41
CA SER A 64 11.43 14.01 9.42
C SER A 64 11.67 13.60 10.87
N LYS A 65 12.02 12.32 11.14
CA LYS A 65 12.35 11.85 12.49
C LYS A 65 13.85 11.77 12.78
N THR A 66 14.68 12.25 11.85
CA THR A 66 16.16 12.19 11.92
C THR A 66 16.82 13.56 11.81
N SER A 67 16.09 14.65 12.10
CA SER A 67 16.63 16.02 12.15
C SER A 67 16.50 16.60 13.55
#